data_AF-A0A535HAN7-F1
#
_entry.id   AF-A0A535HAN7-F1
#
_cell.length_a   1.000
_cell.length_b   1.000
_cell.length_c   1.000
_cell.angle_alpha   90.00
_cell.angle_beta   90.00
_cell.angle_gamma   90.00
#
_symmetry.space_group_name_H-M   'P 1'
#
loop_
_entity.id
_entity.type
_entity.pdbx_description
1 polymer ?
#
loop_
_entity_poly.entity_id
_entity_poly.type
_entity_poly.pdbx_seq_one_letter_code
_entity_poly.pdbx_strand_id
1 'polypeptide(L)'
;MSATLAPRRGILGGAVLVAIGGAFLLPPLGVPNAGAYLFVALGVAFAAAWWVGARQYVYVVPACVLIGFGLGLVTPALFDLPADTAGPVFLGMLAAGLGAVFVLAPARRAPLLLAGVLAVVAIADLFLQIDLVPLALQPYFVPVVLIIVGLYLLVEPRDR
;
A
#
# COMPACT_ATOMS: atom_id res chain seq x y z
N MET A 1 -20.84 -23.38 -28.94
CA MET A 1 -20.92 -23.19 -27.48
C MET A 1 -19.60 -22.59 -27.02
N SER A 2 -19.51 -21.27 -27.00
CA SER A 2 -18.31 -20.55 -26.55
C SER A 2 -18.43 -20.39 -25.04
N ALA A 3 -17.76 -21.26 -24.28
CA ALA A 3 -17.61 -21.07 -22.84
C ALA A 3 -16.75 -19.82 -22.62
N THR A 4 -17.39 -18.66 -22.47
CA THR A 4 -16.75 -17.49 -21.87
C THR A 4 -16.37 -17.87 -20.45
N LEU A 5 -15.12 -18.31 -20.26
CA LEU A 5 -14.52 -18.46 -18.94
C LEU A 5 -14.70 -17.12 -18.22
N ALA A 6 -15.69 -17.05 -17.33
CA ALA A 6 -15.85 -15.91 -16.44
C ALA A 6 -14.49 -15.67 -15.79
N PRO A 7 -13.97 -14.42 -15.74
CA PRO A 7 -12.74 -14.12 -15.04
C PRO A 7 -12.82 -14.76 -13.66
N ARG A 8 -11.76 -15.42 -13.20
CA ARG A 8 -11.71 -16.20 -11.94
C ARG A 8 -11.94 -15.32 -10.70
N ARG A 9 -13.16 -14.79 -10.56
CA ARG A 9 -13.60 -13.80 -9.56
C ARG A 9 -13.47 -14.31 -8.13
N GLY A 10 -13.49 -15.64 -7.94
CA GLY A 10 -13.32 -16.28 -6.63
C GLY A 10 -11.91 -16.21 -6.05
N ILE A 11 -10.86 -16.01 -6.87
CA ILE A 11 -9.47 -16.00 -6.39
C ILE A 11 -9.20 -14.79 -5.50
N LEU A 12 -9.68 -13.61 -5.89
CA LEU A 12 -9.48 -12.39 -5.11
C LEU A 12 -10.22 -12.48 -3.77
N GLY A 13 -11.51 -12.86 -3.80
CA GLY A 13 -12.31 -13.03 -2.59
C GLY A 13 -11.69 -14.04 -1.62
N GLY A 14 -11.21 -15.18 -2.14
CA GLY A 14 -10.51 -16.19 -1.35
C GLY A 14 -9.19 -15.68 -0.78
N ALA A 15 -8.36 -15.01 -1.58
CA ALA A 15 -7.07 -14.48 -1.13
C ALA A 15 -7.25 -13.39 -0.06
N VAL A 16 -8.25 -12.52 -0.21
CA VAL A 16 -8.59 -11.51 0.79
C VAL A 16 -9.07 -12.16 2.09
N LEU A 17 -9.94 -13.17 2.02
CA LEU A 17 -10.38 -13.91 3.21
C LEU A 17 -9.23 -14.61 3.93
N VAL A 18 -8.28 -15.20 3.19
CA VAL A 18 -7.07 -15.80 3.75
C VAL A 18 -6.18 -14.74 4.41
N ALA A 19 -6.00 -13.58 3.77
CA ALA A 19 -5.23 -12.47 4.34
C ALA A 19 -5.85 -11.93 5.63
N ILE A 20 -7.18 -11.75 5.66
CA ILE A 20 -7.92 -11.34 6.85
C ILE A 20 -7.77 -12.41 7.94
N GLY A 21 -8.10 -13.67 7.65
CA GLY A 21 -8.00 -14.76 8.62
C GLY A 21 -6.58 -14.91 9.20
N GLY A 22 -5.55 -14.85 8.36
CA GLY A 22 -4.16 -14.90 8.79
C GLY A 22 -3.76 -13.71 9.67
N ALA A 23 -4.15 -12.48 9.30
CA ALA A 23 -3.84 -11.31 10.10
C ALA A 23 -4.56 -11.31 11.46
N PHE A 24 -5.80 -11.80 11.52
CA PHE A 24 -6.56 -11.95 12.77
C PHE A 24 -6.05 -13.09 13.67
N LEU A 25 -5.22 -14.00 13.15
CA LEU A 25 -4.48 -14.98 13.96
C LEU A 25 -3.23 -14.37 14.63
N LEU A 26 -2.75 -13.20 14.22
CA LEU A 26 -1.54 -12.59 14.79
C LEU A 26 -1.72 -12.06 16.24
N PRO A 27 -2.80 -11.36 16.61
CA PRO A 27 -3.01 -10.93 17.99
C PRO A 27 -2.98 -12.06 19.04
N PRO A 28 -3.69 -13.19 18.86
CA PRO A 28 -3.62 -14.28 19.84
C PRO A 28 -2.25 -14.97 19.89
N LEU A 29 -1.40 -14.79 18.88
CA LEU A 29 0.00 -15.26 18.88
C LEU A 29 0.96 -14.27 19.56
N GLY A 30 0.46 -13.16 20.10
CA GLY A 30 1.26 -12.16 20.81
C GLY A 30 2.05 -11.21 19.89
N VAL A 31 1.72 -11.16 18.60
CA VAL A 31 2.40 -10.28 17.64
C VAL A 31 1.87 -8.85 17.80
N PRO A 32 2.71 -7.87 18.17
CA PRO A 32 2.31 -6.47 18.25
C PRO A 32 2.01 -5.91 16.85
N ASN A 33 1.20 -4.86 16.76
CA ASN A 33 0.89 -4.17 15.49
C ASN A 33 0.22 -5.05 14.41
N ALA A 34 -0.63 -6.00 14.80
CA ALA A 34 -1.36 -6.89 13.87
C ALA A 34 -2.09 -6.16 12.73
N GLY A 35 -2.55 -4.93 12.96
CA GLY A 35 -3.14 -4.07 11.92
C GLY A 35 -2.16 -3.76 10.78
N ALA A 36 -0.89 -3.49 11.06
CA ALA A 36 0.12 -3.23 10.04
C ALA A 36 0.37 -4.45 9.14
N TYR A 37 0.41 -5.64 9.75
CA TYR A 37 0.56 -6.91 9.04
C TYR A 37 -0.66 -7.25 8.17
N LEU A 38 -1.87 -6.81 8.54
CA LEU A 38 -3.06 -6.95 7.69
C LEU A 38 -2.88 -6.23 6.36
N PHE A 39 -2.33 -5.01 6.37
CA PHE A 39 -2.08 -4.26 5.12
C PHE A 39 -1.08 -5.00 4.23
N VAL A 40 0.01 -5.51 4.79
CA VAL A 40 0.99 -6.33 4.03
C VAL A 40 0.31 -7.58 3.47
N ALA A 41 -0.42 -8.33 4.28
CA ALA A 41 -1.09 -9.56 3.87
C ALA A 41 -2.12 -9.30 2.76
N LEU A 42 -2.90 -8.23 2.87
CA LEU A 42 -3.88 -7.84 1.87
C LEU A 42 -3.19 -7.41 0.57
N GLY A 43 -2.12 -6.62 0.65
CA GLY A 43 -1.32 -6.24 -0.51
C GLY A 43 -0.71 -7.45 -1.23
N VAL A 44 -0.21 -8.44 -0.47
CA VAL A 44 0.25 -9.73 -1.02
C VAL A 44 -0.89 -10.50 -1.69
N ALA A 45 -2.09 -10.51 -1.11
CA ALA A 45 -3.26 -11.14 -1.72
C ALA A 45 -3.63 -10.49 -3.06
N PHE A 46 -3.61 -9.16 -3.14
CA PHE A 46 -3.79 -8.43 -4.41
C PHE A 46 -2.66 -8.70 -5.41
N ALA A 47 -1.41 -8.79 -4.96
CA ALA A 47 -0.26 -9.13 -5.81
C ALA A 47 -0.37 -10.56 -6.37
N ALA A 48 -0.77 -11.52 -5.54
CA ALA A 48 -1.00 -12.90 -5.94
C ALA A 48 -2.17 -13.00 -6.94
N ALA A 49 -3.27 -12.27 -6.68
CA ALA A 49 -4.39 -12.20 -7.60
C ALA A 49 -4.00 -11.55 -8.94
N TRP A 50 -3.14 -10.52 -8.92
CA TRP A 50 -2.57 -9.92 -10.13
C TRP A 50 -1.75 -10.92 -10.94
N TRP A 51 -0.88 -11.68 -10.27
CA TRP A 51 -0.01 -12.68 -10.90
C TRP A 51 -0.80 -13.80 -11.57
N VAL A 52 -1.90 -14.24 -10.94
CA VAL A 52 -2.73 -15.36 -11.42
C VAL A 52 -3.84 -14.93 -12.38
N GLY A 53 -4.31 -13.67 -12.29
CA GLY A 53 -5.59 -13.20 -12.84
C GLY A 53 -5.53 -12.34 -14.11
N ALA A 54 -4.51 -12.48 -14.96
CA ALA A 54 -4.31 -11.72 -16.21
C ALA A 54 -3.73 -10.29 -16.04
N ARG A 55 -2.97 -10.03 -14.97
CA ARG A 55 -2.19 -8.80 -14.77
C ARG A 55 -2.99 -7.48 -14.84
N GLN A 56 -4.25 -7.48 -14.42
CA GLN A 56 -5.09 -6.28 -14.46
C GLN A 56 -4.54 -5.16 -13.57
N TYR A 57 -4.41 -3.96 -14.13
CA TYR A 57 -3.90 -2.76 -13.43
C TYR A 57 -4.64 -2.46 -12.12
N VAL A 58 -5.93 -2.77 -12.06
CA VAL A 58 -6.80 -2.62 -10.88
C VAL A 58 -6.28 -3.37 -9.65
N TYR A 59 -5.46 -4.40 -9.82
CA TYR A 59 -4.86 -5.15 -8.71
C TYR A 59 -3.46 -4.67 -8.33
N VAL A 60 -2.73 -4.04 -9.26
CA VAL A 60 -1.34 -3.58 -9.03
C VAL A 60 -1.31 -2.42 -8.05
N VAL A 61 -2.19 -1.43 -8.25
CA VAL A 61 -2.22 -0.24 -7.40
C VAL A 61 -2.50 -0.59 -5.94
N PRO A 62 -3.59 -1.30 -5.58
CA PRO A 62 -3.81 -1.70 -4.20
C PRO A 62 -2.71 -2.64 -3.68
N ALA A 63 -2.17 -3.56 -4.49
CA ALA A 63 -1.07 -4.41 -4.05
C ALA A 63 0.15 -3.61 -3.57
N CYS A 64 0.68 -2.75 -4.44
CA CYS A 64 1.89 -2.01 -4.13
C CYS A 64 1.67 -0.94 -3.05
N VAL A 65 0.51 -0.29 -3.03
CA VAL A 65 0.16 0.70 -2.00
C VAL A 65 0.01 0.04 -0.64
N LEU A 66 -0.73 -1.08 -0.54
CA LEU A 66 -0.95 -1.77 0.73
C LEU A 66 0.35 -2.42 1.26
N ILE A 67 1.20 -2.94 0.38
CA ILE A 67 2.51 -3.46 0.77
C ILE A 67 3.41 -2.31 1.26
N GLY A 68 3.56 -1.24 0.48
CA GLY A 68 4.39 -0.09 0.87
C GLY A 68 3.91 0.55 2.18
N PHE A 69 2.59 0.68 2.33
CA PHE A 69 1.96 1.15 3.56
C PHE A 69 2.24 0.24 4.75
N GLY A 70 1.96 -1.06 4.62
CA GLY A 70 2.16 -2.03 5.69
C GLY A 70 3.62 -2.15 6.10
N LEU A 71 4.55 -2.16 5.13
CA LEU A 71 5.98 -2.12 5.41
C LEU A 71 6.38 -0.82 6.11
N GLY A 72 5.89 0.34 5.67
CA GLY A 72 6.14 1.61 6.35
C GLY A 72 5.74 1.62 7.83
N LEU A 73 4.71 0.86 8.20
CA LEU A 73 4.29 0.69 9.61
C LEU A 73 5.08 -0.39 10.36
N VAL A 74 5.49 -1.47 9.69
CA VAL A 74 6.22 -2.58 10.32
C VAL A 74 7.70 -2.25 10.49
N THR A 75 8.32 -1.59 9.50
CA THR A 75 9.77 -1.36 9.46
C THR A 75 10.32 -0.64 10.69
N PRO A 76 9.74 0.47 11.18
CA PRO A 76 10.25 1.14 12.38
C PRO A 76 10.26 0.23 13.61
N ALA A 77 9.20 -0.55 13.81
CA ALA A 77 9.09 -1.49 14.93
C ALA A 77 9.99 -2.72 14.76
N LEU A 78 10.21 -3.19 13.53
CA LEU A 78 11.03 -4.38 13.24
C LEU A 78 12.54 -4.12 13.39
N PHE A 79 12.98 -2.90 13.11
CA PHE A 79 14.39 -2.49 13.17
C PHE A 79 14.71 -1.61 14.39
N ASP A 80 13.77 -1.46 15.32
CA ASP A 80 13.90 -0.65 16.55
C ASP A 80 14.41 0.77 16.26
N LEU A 81 13.82 1.40 15.23
CA LEU A 81 14.24 2.72 14.76
C LEU A 81 13.76 3.83 15.72
N PRO A 82 14.51 4.94 15.84
CA PRO A 82 14.07 6.10 16.61
C PRO A 82 12.69 6.61 16.16
N ALA A 83 11.84 7.02 17.10
CA ALA A 83 10.49 7.50 16.81
C ALA A 83 10.46 8.64 15.78
N ASP A 84 11.46 9.52 15.82
CA ASP A 84 11.62 10.66 14.90
C ASP A 84 11.85 10.22 13.44
N THR A 85 12.29 8.97 13.21
CA THR A 85 12.50 8.42 11.86
C THR A 85 11.30 7.64 11.33
N ALA A 86 10.29 7.37 12.17
CA ALA A 86 9.14 6.57 11.77
C ALA A 86 8.31 7.24 10.66
N GLY A 87 8.13 8.57 10.74
CA GLY A 87 7.45 9.37 9.70
C GLY A 87 8.15 9.30 8.35
N PRO A 88 9.44 9.67 8.26
CA PRO A 88 10.21 9.57 7.02
C PRO A 88 10.26 8.15 6.43
N VAL A 89 10.46 7.13 7.26
CA VAL A 89 10.49 5.73 6.83
C VAL A 89 9.14 5.30 6.26
N PHE A 90 8.05 5.68 6.91
CA PHE A 90 6.70 5.41 6.42
C PHE A 90 6.46 6.06 5.06
N LEU A 91 6.77 7.35 4.93
CA LEU A 91 6.61 8.10 3.68
C LEU A 91 7.49 7.53 2.57
N GLY A 92 8.73 7.15 2.88
CA GLY A 92 9.66 6.53 1.95
C GLY A 92 9.18 5.17 1.45
N MET A 93 8.67 4.31 2.33
CA MET A 93 8.11 3.01 1.95
C MET A 93 6.84 3.14 1.12
N LEU A 94 5.97 4.11 1.45
CA LEU A 94 4.77 4.38 0.67
C LEU A 94 5.12 4.95 -0.72
N ALA A 95 6.09 5.86 -0.79
CA ALA A 95 6.62 6.37 -2.04
C ALA A 95 7.23 5.25 -2.89
N ALA A 96 7.98 4.34 -2.28
CA ALA A 96 8.52 3.15 -2.96
C ALA A 96 7.41 2.23 -3.50
N GLY A 97 6.34 2.03 -2.73
CA GLY A 97 5.15 1.29 -3.18
C GLY A 97 4.50 1.94 -4.41
N LEU A 98 4.28 3.26 -4.39
CA LEU A 98 3.76 3.99 -5.55
C LEU A 98 4.73 3.99 -6.74
N GLY A 99 6.04 4.08 -6.49
CA GLY A 99 7.08 3.92 -7.50
C GLY A 99 7.04 2.53 -8.16
N ALA A 100 6.81 1.48 -7.38
CA ALA A 100 6.65 0.12 -7.90
C ALA A 100 5.43 0.00 -8.83
N VAL A 101 4.33 0.72 -8.57
CA VAL A 101 3.19 0.81 -9.51
C VAL A 101 3.64 1.33 -10.87
N PHE A 102 4.47 2.38 -10.90
CA PHE A 102 4.99 2.93 -12.15
C PHE A 102 5.91 1.94 -12.88
N VAL A 103 6.78 1.23 -12.16
CA VAL A 103 7.64 0.19 -12.77
C VAL A 103 6.81 -0.92 -13.41
N LEU A 104 5.71 -1.33 -12.75
CA LEU A 104 4.84 -2.41 -13.22
C LEU A 104 3.82 -1.94 -14.27
N ALA A 105 3.50 -0.65 -14.31
CA ALA A 105 2.53 -0.05 -15.22
C ALA A 105 2.93 1.40 -15.62
N PRO A 106 3.99 1.55 -16.43
CA PRO A 106 4.61 2.86 -16.71
C PRO A 106 3.73 3.80 -17.54
N ALA A 107 2.66 3.27 -18.17
CA ALA A 107 1.68 4.08 -18.88
C ALA A 107 0.90 5.04 -17.96
N ARG A 108 0.82 4.74 -16.65
CA ARG A 108 0.06 5.52 -15.67
C ARG A 108 1.05 6.31 -14.79
N ARG A 109 1.24 7.60 -15.11
CA ARG A 109 2.24 8.48 -14.45
C ARG A 109 1.74 9.15 -13.17
N ALA A 110 0.42 9.19 -12.95
CA ALA A 110 -0.15 9.85 -11.77
C ALA A 110 0.37 9.29 -10.43
N PRO A 111 0.51 7.96 -10.23
CA PRO A 111 1.13 7.40 -9.02
C PRO A 111 2.58 7.87 -8.80
N LEU A 112 3.34 8.09 -9.88
CA LEU A 112 4.72 8.56 -9.81
C LEU A 112 4.80 10.01 -9.34
N LEU A 113 3.88 10.88 -9.76
CA LEU A 113 3.82 12.26 -9.26
C LEU A 113 3.59 12.27 -7.74
N LEU A 114 2.66 11.45 -7.26
CA LEU A 114 2.40 11.31 -5.82
C LEU A 114 3.60 10.71 -5.09
N ALA A 115 4.24 9.67 -5.66
CA ALA A 115 5.47 9.09 -5.12
C ALA A 115 6.59 10.13 -4.99
N GLY A 116 6.76 10.98 -6.00
CA GLY A 116 7.75 12.05 -6.02
C GLY A 116 7.50 13.07 -4.91
N VAL A 117 6.26 13.52 -4.73
CA VAL A 117 5.88 14.42 -3.64
C VAL A 117 6.18 13.78 -2.29
N LEU A 118 5.74 12.54 -2.07
CA LEU A 118 5.98 11.83 -0.80
C LEU A 118 7.47 11.60 -0.54
N ALA A 119 8.27 11.29 -1.56
CA ALA A 119 9.71 11.12 -1.43
C ALA A 119 10.41 12.43 -1.08
N VAL A 120 10.02 13.55 -1.69
CA VAL A 120 10.56 14.87 -1.34
C VAL A 120 10.21 15.23 0.10
N VAL A 121 8.97 15.00 0.53
CA VAL A 121 8.55 15.24 1.91
C VAL A 121 9.35 14.35 2.88
N ALA A 122 9.50 13.06 2.58
CA ALA A 122 10.29 12.13 3.41
C ALA A 122 11.75 12.57 3.55
N ILE A 123 12.37 13.03 2.45
CA ILE A 123 13.76 13.51 2.45
C ILE A 123 13.87 14.83 3.23
N ALA A 124 12.93 15.76 3.02
CA ALA A 124 12.91 17.04 3.74
C ALA A 124 12.76 16.82 5.25
N ASP A 125 11.86 15.93 5.65
CA ASP A 125 11.65 15.57 7.06
C ASP A 125 12.91 14.93 7.66
N LEU A 126 13.52 13.97 6.94
CA LEU A 126 14.71 13.25 7.41
C LEU A 126 15.99 14.11 7.51
N PHE A 127 16.22 15.00 6.54
CA PHE A 127 17.49 15.73 6.41
C PHE A 127 17.42 17.20 6.79
N LEU A 128 16.25 17.84 6.65
CA LEU A 128 16.09 19.26 6.96
C LEU A 128 15.44 19.47 8.34
N GLN A 129 14.92 18.41 8.98
CA GLN A 129 14.20 18.47 10.27
C GLN A 129 13.08 19.52 10.27
N ILE A 130 12.51 19.77 9.09
CA ILE A 130 11.38 20.69 8.95
C ILE A 130 10.12 19.85 9.19
N ASP A 131 9.42 20.13 10.29
CA ASP A 131 8.08 19.60 10.56
C ASP A 131 7.09 20.07 9.48
N LEU A 132 7.11 19.43 8.31
CA LEU A 132 6.20 19.75 7.19
C LEU A 132 4.75 19.41 7.54
N VAL A 133 4.55 18.42 8.42
CA VAL A 133 3.24 17.96 8.87
C VAL A 133 3.13 18.23 10.38
N PRO A 134 2.27 19.16 10.80
CA PRO A 134 2.02 19.42 12.22
C PRO A 134 1.67 18.14 12.98
N LEU A 135 2.18 17.99 14.20
CA LEU A 135 1.88 16.85 15.09
C LEU A 135 0.38 16.54 15.21
N ALA A 136 -0.47 17.56 15.19
CA ALA A 136 -1.93 17.42 15.23
C ALA A 136 -2.54 16.77 13.96
N LEU A 137 -1.84 16.84 12.82
CA LEU A 137 -2.29 16.31 11.53
C LEU A 137 -1.70 14.92 11.21
N GLN A 138 -0.64 14.49 11.90
CA GLN A 138 0.00 13.19 11.69
C GLN A 138 -0.98 11.99 11.78
N PRO A 139 -1.94 11.92 12.72
CA PRO A 139 -2.87 10.79 12.79
C PRO A 139 -3.80 10.68 11.58
N TYR A 140 -4.05 11.80 10.89
CA TYR A 140 -4.95 11.85 9.73
C TYR A 140 -4.24 11.57 8.42
N PHE A 141 -2.90 11.56 8.41
CA PHE A 141 -2.11 11.41 7.20
C PHE A 141 -2.43 10.09 6.47
N VAL A 142 -2.37 8.99 7.22
CA VAL A 142 -2.73 7.64 6.74
C VAL A 142 -4.13 7.57 6.12
N PRO A 143 -5.22 7.91 6.84
CA PRO A 143 -6.56 7.79 6.27
C PRO A 143 -6.78 8.73 5.10
N VAL A 144 -6.25 9.95 5.13
CA VAL A 144 -6.38 10.90 4.01
C VAL A 144 -5.69 10.36 2.75
N VAL A 145 -4.48 9.83 2.85
CA VAL A 145 -3.78 9.25 1.69
C VAL A 145 -4.54 8.05 1.12
N LEU A 146 -5.02 7.15 1.96
CA LEU A 146 -5.82 6.00 1.51
C LEU A 146 -7.14 6.44 0.85
N ILE A 147 -7.80 7.47 1.38
CA ILE A 147 -9.01 8.04 0.77
C ILE A 147 -8.68 8.65 -0.60
N ILE A 148 -7.61 9.44 -0.71
CA ILE A 148 -7.20 10.07 -1.98
C ILE A 148 -6.87 9.00 -3.03
N VAL A 149 -6.11 7.97 -2.66
CA VAL A 149 -5.77 6.85 -3.56
C VAL A 149 -7.03 6.07 -3.96
N GLY A 150 -7.95 5.82 -3.03
CA GLY A 150 -9.22 5.16 -3.31
C GLY A 150 -10.12 5.97 -4.24
N LEU A 151 -10.22 7.29 -4.03
CA LEU A 151 -10.95 8.20 -4.90
C LEU A 151 -10.33 8.27 -6.29
N TYR A 152 -9.00 8.32 -6.39
CA TYR A 152 -8.29 8.25 -7.66
C TYR A 152 -8.65 6.99 -8.44
N LEU A 153 -8.65 5.82 -7.80
CA LEU A 153 -9.03 4.55 -8.43
C LEU A 153 -10.50 4.48 -8.88
N LEU A 154 -11.39 5.24 -8.23
CA LEU A 154 -12.80 5.32 -8.63
C LEU A 154 -12.99 6.19 -9.89
N VAL A 155 -12.14 7.19 -10.08
CA VAL A 155 -12.23 8.15 -11.19
C VAL A 155 -11.38 7.71 -12.39
N GLU A 156 -10.29 6.96 -12.15
CA GLU A 156 -9.41 6.45 -13.22
C GLU A 156 -10.23 5.60 -14.21
N PRO A 157 -10.26 5.96 -15.51
CA PRO A 157 -10.97 5.19 -16.51
C PRO A 157 -10.50 3.74 -16.51
N ARG A 158 -11.45 2.80 -16.49
CA ARG A 158 -11.23 1.36 -16.72
C ARG A 158 -10.84 1.14 -18.19
N ASP A 159 -9.71 1.68 -18.61
CA ASP A 159 -9.15 1.29 -19.90
C ASP A 159 -8.64 -0.15 -19.76
N ARG A 160 -9.21 -0.99 -20.62
CA ARG A 160 -8.94 -2.42 -20.75
C ARG A 160 -7.50 -2.69 -21.13
#